data_AF-A0A7K2Y5T7-F1
#
_entry.id   AF-A0A7K2Y5T7-F1
#
_cell.length_a   1.000
_cell.length_b   1.000
_cell.length_c   1.000
_cell.angle_alpha   90.00
_cell.angle_beta   90.00
_cell.angle_gamma   90.00
#
_symmetry.space_group_name_H-M   'P 1'
#
loop_
_entity.id
_entity.type
_entity.pdbx_description
1 polymer ?
#
loop_
_entity_poly.entity_id
_entity_poly.type
_entity_poly.pdbx_seq_one_letter_code
_entity_poly.pdbx_strand_id
1 'polypeptide(L)' 'MRRSMLGRLAVAACSLSLLTAFAPAAVAQADGGGHDRSYKKVGYFTQWGVYGRDFQVQDLEANGSAGKLTHINYAFGNV' A
#
# COMPACT_ATOMS: atom_id res chain seq x y z
N MET A 1 -37.80 23.45 37.18
CA MET A 1 -37.17 22.13 37.37
C MET A 1 -37.58 21.23 36.21
N ARG A 2 -36.62 20.46 35.65
CA ARG A 2 -36.80 19.43 34.59
C ARG A 2 -36.92 19.94 33.14
N ARG A 3 -35.81 20.33 32.53
CA ARG A 3 -35.59 20.36 31.05
C ARG A 3 -34.15 20.78 30.74
N SER A 4 -33.17 19.99 31.18
CA SER A 4 -31.76 20.26 30.79
C SER A 4 -30.82 19.06 31.01
N MET A 5 -31.35 17.84 31.19
CA MET A 5 -30.54 16.67 31.59
C MET A 5 -30.43 15.56 30.53
N LEU A 6 -30.86 15.79 29.28
CA LEU A 6 -30.76 14.78 28.20
C LEU A 6 -29.62 15.00 27.21
N GLY A 7 -28.85 16.10 27.30
CA GLY A 7 -27.79 16.41 26.31
C GLY A 7 -26.42 15.80 26.58
N ARG A 8 -26.19 15.17 27.74
CA ARG A 8 -24.84 14.76 28.19
C ARG A 8 -24.52 13.27 28.06
N LEU A 9 -25.44 12.45 27.56
CA LEU A 9 -25.22 11.01 27.40
C LEU A 9 -24.88 10.56 25.97
N ALA A 10 -24.92 11.46 24.98
CA ALA A 10 -24.59 11.12 23.59
C ALA A 10 -23.09 11.23 23.22
N VAL A 11 -22.23 11.69 24.14
CA VAL A 11 -20.78 11.87 23.85
C VAL A 11 -19.93 10.69 24.34
N ALA A 12 -20.43 9.87 25.26
CA ALA A 12 -19.66 8.74 25.81
C ALA A 12 -19.73 7.43 25.00
N ALA A 13 -20.62 7.36 23.99
CA ALA A 13 -20.76 6.17 23.15
C ALA A 13 -19.94 6.19 21.86
N CYS A 14 -19.42 7.36 21.43
CA CYS A 14 -18.67 7.49 20.17
C CYS A 14 -17.14 7.37 20.34
N SER A 15 -16.62 7.39 21.57
CA SER A 15 -15.18 7.29 21.83
C SER A 15 -14.70 5.85 22.11
N LEU A 16 -15.61 4.90 22.33
CA LEU A 16 -15.27 3.48 22.53
C LEU A 16 -15.38 2.64 21.25
N SER A 17 -15.73 3.26 20.12
CA SER A 17 -15.82 2.61 18.80
C SER A 17 -14.55 2.77 17.95
N LEU A 18 -13.61 3.63 18.36
CA LEU A 18 -12.40 3.92 17.58
C LEU A 18 -11.18 3.04 17.93
N LEU A 19 -11.23 2.22 18.97
CA LEU A 19 -10.08 1.38 19.37
C LEU A 19 -10.05 -0.03 18.74
N THR A 20 -11.06 -0.44 17.98
CA THR A 20 -11.10 -1.77 17.35
C THR A 20 -10.67 -1.80 15.89
N ALA A 21 -10.33 -0.66 15.28
CA ALA A 21 -9.96 -0.58 13.86
C ALA A 21 -8.46 -0.86 13.57
N PHE A 22 -7.64 -1.08 14.60
CA PHE A 22 -6.20 -1.38 14.45
C PHE A 22 -5.85 -2.83 14.78
N ALA A 23 -6.79 -3.76 14.60
CA ALA A 23 -6.43 -5.17 14.56
C ALA A 23 -5.60 -5.42 13.28
N PRO A 24 -4.34 -5.87 13.36
CA PRO A 24 -3.66 -6.36 12.17
C PRO A 24 -4.49 -7.51 11.61
N ALA A 25 -4.88 -7.43 10.34
CA ALA A 25 -5.47 -8.55 9.65
C ALA A 25 -4.49 -9.72 9.77
N ALA A 26 -4.87 -10.75 10.53
CA ALA A 26 -4.10 -11.97 10.63
C ALA A 26 -4.02 -12.54 9.21
N VAL A 27 -2.81 -12.49 8.63
CA VAL A 27 -2.55 -13.13 7.35
C VAL A 27 -2.79 -14.62 7.56
N ALA A 28 -3.75 -15.19 6.82
CA ALA A 28 -3.91 -16.64 6.78
C ALA A 28 -2.62 -17.23 6.20
N GLN A 29 -1.82 -17.87 7.05
CA GLN A 29 -0.65 -18.63 6.63
C GLN A 29 -1.16 -19.80 5.78
N ALA A 30 -1.01 -19.69 4.47
CA ALA A 30 -1.33 -20.78 3.56
C ALA A 30 -0.38 -21.96 3.81
N ASP A 31 -0.98 -23.13 3.95
CA ASP A 31 -0.35 -24.41 4.25
C ASP A 31 0.69 -24.81 3.19
N GLY A 32 1.78 -25.40 3.66
CA GLY A 32 3.03 -25.64 2.92
C GLY A 32 2.94 -26.80 1.94
N GLY A 33 2.52 -26.50 0.71
CA GLY A 33 2.73 -27.35 -0.46
C GLY A 33 3.91 -26.84 -1.29
N GLY A 34 5.06 -27.53 -1.20
CA GLY A 34 6.34 -27.15 -1.79
C GLY A 34 6.31 -26.87 -3.30
N HIS A 35 6.15 -25.60 -3.63
CA HIS A 35 6.85 -24.98 -4.74
C HIS A 35 7.56 -23.77 -4.15
N ASP A 36 8.88 -23.65 -4.33
CA ASP A 36 9.61 -22.40 -4.11
C ASP A 36 9.12 -21.34 -5.12
N ARG A 37 7.87 -20.90 -4.96
CA ARG A 37 7.28 -19.83 -5.76
C ARG A 37 7.76 -18.52 -5.17
N SER A 38 9.01 -18.20 -5.49
CA SER A 38 9.53 -16.84 -5.34
C SER A 38 8.69 -15.91 -6.22
N TYR A 39 7.83 -15.13 -5.58
CA TYR A 39 7.01 -14.15 -6.28
C TYR A 39 7.89 -13.10 -6.96
N LYS A 40 7.58 -12.79 -8.23
CA LYS A 40 8.22 -11.69 -8.95
C LYS A 40 7.50 -10.38 -8.64
N LYS A 41 8.27 -9.36 -8.26
CA LYS A 41 7.83 -7.97 -8.18
C LYS A 41 8.28 -7.28 -9.46
N VAL A 42 7.35 -6.89 -10.33
CA VAL A 42 7.65 -6.35 -11.66
C VAL A 42 7.20 -4.89 -11.72
N GLY A 43 8.10 -4.00 -12.11
CA GLY A 43 7.79 -2.60 -12.40
C GLY A 43 7.86 -2.31 -13.90
N TYR A 44 7.11 -1.33 -14.38
CA TYR A 44 7.21 -0.83 -15.75
C TYR A 44 7.97 0.48 -15.77
N PHE A 45 9.05 0.56 -16.54
CA PHE A 45 9.75 1.79 -16.82
C PHE A 45 9.30 2.33 -18.17
N THR A 46 8.53 3.41 -18.14
CA THR A 46 7.97 4.03 -19.35
C THR A 46 9.03 4.79 -20.12
N GLN A 47 9.21 4.49 -21.41
CA GLN A 47 10.22 5.08 -22.28
C GLN A 47 10.11 6.61 -22.40
N TRP A 48 8.90 7.16 -22.27
CA TRP A 48 8.70 8.61 -22.33
C TRP A 48 9.00 9.31 -21.00
N GLY A 49 9.30 8.57 -19.93
CA GLY A 49 9.54 9.11 -18.59
C GLY A 49 10.76 10.01 -18.51
N VAL A 50 11.78 9.75 -19.33
CA VAL A 50 13.05 10.48 -19.35
C VAL A 50 12.96 11.88 -19.98
N TYR A 51 11.85 12.22 -20.64
CA TYR A 51 11.66 13.51 -21.32
C TYR A 51 11.07 14.56 -20.36
N GLY A 52 9.87 15.08 -20.63
CA GLY A 52 9.27 16.16 -19.84
C GLY A 52 8.94 15.82 -18.39
N ARG A 53 9.01 14.54 -18.01
CA ARG A 53 8.85 14.11 -16.62
C ARG A 53 10.19 13.99 -15.88
N ASP A 54 11.29 14.04 -16.61
CA ASP A 54 12.67 13.95 -16.09
C ASP A 54 12.84 12.81 -15.08
N PHE A 55 12.22 11.66 -15.35
CA PHE A 55 12.34 10.47 -14.54
C PHE A 55 13.33 9.52 -15.18
N GLN A 56 14.53 9.49 -14.61
CA GLN A 56 15.70 8.78 -15.09
C GLN A 56 15.82 7.42 -14.42
N VAL A 57 16.62 6.51 -15.01
CA VAL A 57 16.89 5.20 -14.41
C VAL A 57 17.54 5.33 -13.03
N GLN A 58 18.40 6.34 -12.83
CA GLN A 58 19.03 6.62 -11.53
C GLN A 58 18.01 6.90 -10.42
N ASP A 59 16.82 7.38 -10.75
CA ASP A 59 15.82 7.73 -9.74
C ASP A 59 15.26 6.49 -9.07
N LEU A 60 15.26 5.35 -9.76
CA LEU A 60 14.89 4.04 -9.20
C LEU A 60 15.82 3.61 -8.06
N GLU A 61 17.12 3.92 -8.19
CA GLU A 61 18.10 3.69 -7.13
C GLU A 61 17.94 4.75 -6.03
N ALA A 62 17.90 6.03 -6.40
CA ALA A 62 17.84 7.14 -5.46
C ALA A 62 16.61 7.09 -4.53
N ASN A 63 15.45 6.64 -5.04
CA ASN A 63 14.23 6.50 -4.25
C ASN A 63 14.04 5.09 -3.63
N GLY A 64 14.99 4.18 -3.83
CA GLY A 64 14.97 2.83 -3.28
C GLY A 64 13.93 1.89 -3.90
N SER A 65 13.40 2.19 -5.07
CA SER A 65 12.46 1.30 -5.78
C SER A 65 13.18 0.09 -6.39
N ALA A 66 14.41 0.27 -6.88
CA ALA A 66 15.17 -0.80 -7.52
C ALA A 66 15.35 -2.03 -6.61
N GLY A 67 15.75 -1.81 -5.34
CA GLY A 67 15.90 -2.88 -4.35
C GLY A 67 14.59 -3.58 -3.94
N LYS A 68 13.44 -3.06 -4.34
CA LYS A 68 12.11 -3.66 -4.06
C LYS A 68 11.59 -4.48 -5.23
N LEU A 69 12.18 -4.33 -6.42
CA LEU A 69 11.76 -5.00 -7.64
C LEU A 69 12.65 -6.21 -7.93
N THR A 70 12.09 -7.16 -8.66
CA THR A 70 12.82 -8.31 -9.21
C THR A 70 13.04 -8.18 -10.71
N HIS A 71 12.15 -7.44 -11.40
CA HIS A 71 12.20 -7.23 -12.84
C HIS A 71 11.70 -5.82 -13.14
N ILE A 72 12.24 -5.26 -14.22
CA ILE A 72 11.75 -4.02 -14.82
C ILE A 72 11.44 -4.31 -16.28
N ASN A 73 10.23 -4.00 -16.69
CA ASN A 73 9.82 -4.05 -18.09
C ASN A 73 10.00 -2.65 -18.69
N TYR A 74 10.81 -2.54 -19.75
CA TYR A 74 10.90 -1.32 -20.53
C TYR A 74 9.67 -1.18 -21.44
N ALA A 75 9.00 -0.03 -21.40
CA ALA A 75 7.62 0.09 -21.91
C ALA A 75 7.43 1.33 -22.79
N PHE A 76 6.91 1.24 -24.02
CA PHE A 76 6.43 0.05 -24.74
C PHE A 76 7.26 -0.17 -26.01
N GLY A 77 7.33 -1.43 -26.45
CA GLY A 77 7.76 -1.76 -27.82
C GLY A 77 6.58 -1.65 -28.79
N ASN A 78 6.84 -1.18 -30.01
CA ASN A 78 5.84 -1.13 -31.07
C ASN A 78 5.67 -2.50 -31.76
N VAL A 79 4.53 -2.71 -32.42
CA VAL A 79 4.25 -3.85 -33.32
C VAL A 79 4.07 -3.39 -34.76
#